data_AF-A0A809S9D9-F1
#
_entry.id   AF-A0A809S9D9-F1
#
_cell.length_a   1.000
_cell.length_b   1.000
_cell.length_c   1.000
_cell.angle_alpha   90.00
_cell.angle_beta   90.00
_cell.angle_gamma   90.00
#
_symmetry.space_group_name_H-M   'P 1'
#
loop_
_entity.id
_entity.type
_entity.pdbx_description
1 polymer ?
#
loop_
_entity_poly.entity_id
_entity_poly.type
_entity_poly.pdbx_seq_one_letter_code
_entity_poly.pdbx_strand_id
1 'polypeptide(L)'
;MKWLTECQRLLKPNGTICVIGSFQNIYRIGYLLQNLGFWIINDIVWSKTNPVPNFAGTRFVNSHETMIWAAKSKNLNLLLIIKRWSF
;
A
#
# COMPACT_ATOMS: atom_id res chain seq x y z
N MET A 1 12.06 -4.92 9.39
CA MET A 1 12.00 -3.56 9.94
C MET A 1 12.95 -2.59 9.27
N LYS A 2 14.23 -2.93 9.04
CA LYS A 2 15.25 -1.99 8.53
C LYS A 2 14.83 -1.19 7.28
N TRP A 3 14.25 -1.84 6.27
CA TRP A 3 13.97 -1.17 5.00
C TRP A 3 12.88 -0.08 5.09
N LEU A 4 11.78 -0.30 5.83
CA LEU A 4 10.69 0.69 5.94
C LEU A 4 11.15 1.95 6.67
N THR A 5 11.97 1.79 7.70
CA THR A 5 12.57 2.91 8.44
C THR A 5 13.51 3.72 7.55
N GLU A 6 14.34 3.05 6.72
CA GLU A 6 15.18 3.75 5.74
C GLU A 6 14.37 4.47 4.67
N CYS A 7 13.29 3.86 4.17
CA CYS A 7 12.37 4.53 3.26
C CYS A 7 11.74 5.77 3.91
N GLN A 8 11.30 5.68 5.16
CA GLN A 8 10.76 6.81 5.91
C GLN A 8 11.79 7.94 6.08
N ARG A 9 13.06 7.60 6.32
CA ARG A 9 14.16 8.56 6.44
C ARG A 9 14.38 9.33 5.15
N LEU A 10 14.38 8.64 4.00
CA LEU A 10 14.59 9.24 2.68
C LEU A 10 13.38 10.04 2.16
N LEU A 11 12.18 9.73 2.66
CA LEU A 11 10.95 10.36 2.20
C LEU A 11 10.87 11.84 2.63
N LYS A 12 10.55 12.74 1.70
CA LYS A 12 10.34 14.17 1.99
C LYS A 12 9.24 14.34 3.06
N PRO A 13 9.22 15.45 3.83
CA PRO A 13 8.18 15.70 4.85
C PRO A 13 6.75 15.55 4.32
N ASN A 14 6.52 15.97 3.07
CA ASN A 14 5.24 15.86 2.38
C ASN A 14 5.15 14.67 1.39
N GLY A 15 6.02 13.67 1.55
CA GLY A 15 6.06 12.50 0.68
C GLY A 15 5.02 11.45 1.03
N THR A 16 4.73 10.60 0.05
CA THR A 16 3.94 9.38 0.22
C THR A 16 4.74 8.17 -0.23
N ILE A 17 4.38 7.00 0.29
CA ILE A 17 4.94 5.71 -0.10
C ILE A 17 3.81 4.81 -0.58
N CYS A 18 4.11 3.94 -1.53
CA CYS A 18 3.22 2.90 -1.98
C CYS A 18 3.89 1.54 -1.77
N VAL A 19 3.20 0.62 -1.10
CA VAL A 19 3.71 -0.74 -0.88
C VAL A 19 2.68 -1.74 -1.36
N ILE A 20 3.09 -2.65 -2.24
CA ILE A 20 2.24 -3.71 -2.78
C ILE A 20 2.56 -5.05 -2.13
N GLY A 21 1.53 -5.87 -1.97
CA GLY A 21 1.67 -7.21 -1.46
C GLY A 21 0.41 -8.04 -1.69
N SER A 22 0.55 -9.33 -1.47
CA SER A 22 -0.54 -10.28 -1.44
C SER A 22 -0.99 -10.53 0.00
N PHE A 23 -2.06 -11.30 0.19
CA PHE A 23 -2.65 -11.55 1.51
C PHE A 23 -1.65 -12.12 2.55
N GLN A 24 -0.57 -12.78 2.13
CA GLN A 24 0.44 -13.36 3.02
C GLN A 24 1.26 -12.30 3.78
N ASN A 25 1.42 -11.10 3.22
CA ASN A 25 2.30 -10.08 3.78
C ASN A 25 1.64 -8.71 3.96
N ILE A 26 0.63 -8.35 3.18
CA ILE A 26 0.16 -6.96 3.10
C ILE A 26 -0.41 -6.46 4.43
N TYR A 27 -1.08 -7.32 5.19
CA TYR A 27 -1.59 -6.98 6.53
C TYR A 27 -0.47 -6.73 7.54
N ARG A 28 0.61 -7.52 7.48
CA ARG A 28 1.80 -7.31 8.32
C ARG A 28 2.46 -5.99 7.97
N ILE A 29 2.61 -5.70 6.68
CA ILE A 29 3.16 -4.43 6.20
C ILE A 29 2.29 -3.25 6.65
N GLY A 30 0.96 -3.35 6.53
CA GLY A 30 0.02 -2.33 6.97
C GLY A 30 0.17 -2.01 8.47
N TYR A 31 0.25 -3.04 9.30
CA TYR A 31 0.53 -2.88 10.74
C TYR A 31 1.87 -2.17 11.00
N LEU A 32 2.93 -2.55 10.28
CA LEU A 32 4.24 -1.93 10.42
C LEU A 32 4.26 -0.47 9.98
N LEU A 33 3.55 -0.12 8.90
CA LEU A 33 3.40 1.27 8.45
C LEU A 33 2.74 2.14 9.52
N GLN A 34 1.65 1.65 10.12
CA GLN A 34 0.97 2.37 11.21
C GLN A 34 1.87 2.54 12.44
N ASN A 35 2.59 1.49 12.83
CA ASN A 35 3.53 1.57 13.96
C ASN A 35 4.69 2.55 13.73
N LEU A 36 5.11 2.74 12.47
CA LEU A 36 6.11 3.74 12.10
C LEU A 36 5.52 5.16 12.00
N GLY A 37 4.21 5.34 12.20
CA GLY A 37 3.55 6.65 12.16
C GLY A 37 3.15 7.12 10.76
N PHE A 38 3.20 6.25 9.75
CA PHE A 38 2.61 6.57 8.46
C PHE A 38 1.09 6.70 8.57
N TRP A 39 0.51 7.61 7.80
CA TRP A 39 -0.93 7.78 7.67
C TRP A 39 -1.41 7.05 6.42
N ILE A 40 -2.13 5.93 6.59
CA ILE A 40 -2.73 5.21 5.46
C ILE A 40 -3.82 6.08 4.84
N ILE A 41 -3.71 6.31 3.53
CA ILE A 41 -4.64 7.14 2.77
C ILE A 41 -5.72 6.24 2.15
N ASN A 42 -5.29 5.23 1.39
CA ASN A 42 -6.16 4.25 0.74
C ASN A 42 -5.44 2.90 0.61
N ASP A 43 -6.20 1.83 0.60
CA ASP A 43 -5.82 0.57 -0.02
C ASP A 43 -6.38 0.50 -1.45
N ILE A 44 -5.55 0.02 -2.37
CA ILE A 44 -5.85 -0.06 -3.79
C ILE A 44 -5.78 -1.53 -4.20
N VAL A 45 -6.85 -2.03 -4.81
CA VAL A 45 -6.90 -3.41 -5.29
C VAL A 45 -6.44 -3.45 -6.74
N TRP A 46 -5.35 -4.17 -7.00
CA TRP A 46 -4.93 -4.50 -8.34
C TRP A 46 -5.52 -5.83 -8.77
N SER A 47 -6.53 -5.77 -9.64
CA SER A 47 -7.15 -6.96 -10.25
C SER A 47 -6.35 -7.43 -11.47
N LYS A 48 -5.93 -8.70 -11.46
CA LYS A 48 -5.18 -9.35 -12.53
C LYS A 48 -6.15 -9.81 -13.61
N THR A 49 -5.92 -9.40 -14.85
CA THR A 49 -6.80 -9.74 -15.99
C THR A 49 -6.65 -11.19 -16.45
N ASN A 50 -5.47 -11.80 -16.25
CA ASN A 50 -5.19 -13.20 -16.62
C ASN A 50 -4.45 -13.93 -15.48
N PRO A 51 -5.12 -14.23 -14.35
CA PRO A 51 -4.48 -14.90 -13.22
C PRO A 51 -4.30 -16.39 -13.51
N VAL A 52 -3.22 -16.97 -12.97
CA VAL A 52 -3.00 -18.42 -13.08
C VAL A 52 -4.15 -19.18 -12.39
N PRO A 53 -4.81 -20.14 -13.06
CA PRO A 53 -5.89 -20.91 -12.44
C PRO A 53 -5.40 -21.71 -11.22
N ASN A 54 -6.29 -21.93 -10.25
CA ASN A 54 -6.01 -22.83 -9.14
C ASN A 54 -6.31 -24.27 -9.56
N PHE A 55 -5.28 -25.00 -9.99
CA PHE A 55 -5.40 -26.38 -10.48
C PHE A 55 -5.85 -27.40 -9.43
N ALA A 56 -5.62 -27.12 -8.14
CA ALA A 56 -6.02 -28.03 -7.07
C ALA A 56 -7.51 -27.90 -6.70
N GLY A 57 -8.19 -26.83 -7.13
CA GLY A 57 -9.62 -26.61 -6.86
C GLY A 57 -9.98 -26.40 -5.37
N THR A 58 -9.00 -26.27 -4.48
CA THR A 58 -9.22 -26.18 -3.02
C THR A 58 -9.43 -24.77 -2.50
N ARG A 59 -9.08 -23.74 -3.28
CA ARG A 59 -9.17 -22.32 -2.90
C ARG A 59 -9.56 -21.47 -4.09
N PHE A 60 -10.02 -20.25 -3.84
CA PHE A 60 -10.19 -19.25 -4.89
C PHE A 60 -8.87 -18.92 -5.60
N VAL A 61 -8.98 -18.44 -6.83
CA VAL A 61 -7.83 -17.98 -7.63
C VAL A 61 -7.27 -16.71 -7.01
N ASN A 62 -5.95 -16.64 -6.86
CA ASN A 62 -5.26 -15.42 -6.42
C ASN A 62 -5.22 -14.39 -7.55
N SER A 63 -6.37 -13.76 -7.80
CA SER A 63 -6.60 -12.83 -8.91
C SER A 63 -6.37 -11.36 -8.55
N HIS A 64 -5.99 -11.04 -7.31
CA HIS A 64 -5.71 -9.67 -6.92
C HIS A 64 -4.49 -9.54 -6.00
N GLU A 65 -3.93 -8.34 -6.00
CA GLU A 65 -2.96 -7.87 -5.01
C GLU A 65 -3.44 -6.56 -4.41
N THR A 66 -2.98 -6.26 -3.20
CA THR A 66 -3.36 -5.06 -2.47
C THR A 66 -2.15 -4.14 -2.36
N MET A 67 -2.37 -2.88 -2.68
CA MET A 67 -1.39 -1.82 -2.57
C MET A 67 -1.83 -0.82 -1.52
N ILE A 68 -1.00 -0.57 -0.51
CA ILE A 68 -1.25 0.42 0.53
C ILE A 68 -0.55 1.72 0.14
N TRP A 69 -1.31 2.80 -0.01
CA TRP A 69 -0.80 4.15 -0.20
C TRP A 69 -0.83 4.90 1.13
N ALA A 70 0.33 5.37 1.59
CA ALA A 70 0.47 6.02 2.89
C ALA A 70 1.30 7.32 2.83
N ALA A 71 0.88 8.32 3.58
CA ALA A 71 1.62 9.56 3.79
C ALA A 71 2.62 9.44 4.95
N LYS A 72 3.73 10.18 4.88
CA LYS A 72 4.75 10.20 5.95
C LYS A 72 4.18 10.67 7.31
N SER A 73 3.17 11.53 7.30
CA SER A 73 2.46 11.98 8.51
C SER A 73 1.03 12.42 8.17
N LYS A 74 0.17 12.49 9.20
CA LYS A 74 -1.24 12.92 9.08
C LYS A 74 -1.39 14.39 8.62
N ASN A 75 -0.40 15.22 8.88
CA ASN A 75 -0.41 16.65 8.54
C ASN A 75 -0.06 16.93 7.07
N LEU A 76 -0.02 15.90 6.22
CA LEU A 76 0.07 16.10 4.79
C LEU A 76 -1.20 16.80 4.29
N ASN A 77 -1.05 17.97 3.67
CA ASN A 77 -2.14 18.66 2.96
C ASN A 77 -2.55 17.87 1.69
N LEU A 78 -3.21 16.73 1.90
CA LEU A 78 -3.64 15.76 0.88
C LEU A 78 -4.61 16.37 -0.14
N LEU A 79 -5.33 17.41 0.25
CA LEU A 79 -6.25 18.19 -0.59
C LEU A 79 -5.57 18.73 -1.86
N LEU A 80 -4.26 19.05 -1.84
CA LEU A 80 -3.54 19.55 -3.01
C LEU A 80 -3.14 18.44 -4.00
N ILE A 81 -2.90 17.22 -3.51
CA ILE A 81 -2.47 16.10 -4.36
C ILE A 81 -3.69 15.45 -5.00
N ILE A 82 -4.75 15.17 -4.23
CA ILE A 82 -5.95 14.50 -4.75
C ILE A 82 -6.69 15.40 -5.75
N LYS A 83 -6.84 16.71 -5.47
CA LYS A 83 -7.47 17.66 -6.43
C LYS A 83 -6.70 17.84 -7.73
N ARG A 84 -5.44 17.39 -7.81
CA ARG A 84 -4.63 17.46 -9.03
C ARG A 84 -4.77 16.21 -9.90
N TRP A 85 -5.35 15.13 -9.35
CA TRP A 85 -5.60 13.86 -10.03
C TRP A 85 -7.10 13.52 -10.17
N SER A 86 -7.96 14.18 -9.40
CA SER A 86 -9.38 14.31 -9.72
C SER A 86 -9.51 15.39 -10.78
N PHE A 87 -9.90 15.00 -11.99
CA PHE A 87 -10.31 15.92 -13.05
C PHE A 87 -11.37 16.91 -12.56
#